data_AF-A0A954FGS2-F1
#
_entry.id   AF-A0A954FGS2-F1
#
_cell.length_a   1.000
_cell.length_b   1.000
_cell.length_c   1.000
_cell.angle_alpha   90.00
_cell.angle_beta   90.00
_cell.angle_gamma   90.00
#
_symmetry.space_group_name_H-M   'P 1'
#
loop_
_entity.id
_entity.type
_entity.pdbx_description
1 polymer ?
#
loop_
_entity_poly.entity_id
_entity_poly.type
_entity_poly.pdbx_seq_one_letter_code
_entity_poly.pdbx_strand_id
1 'polypeptide(L)'
;AGLVVTIPVLLLGIYQSHYETVTSGGGLEFGEPLLLQWAIHWIHGPGLPGQSFMITSLGLAGWVGVFITAMNLLPVGQLDGGHILYTLIGRKAHTVAYLVIAAGLAMMLIQKTYTFSLLLMLLMLTGLRHPPTANDHEPLGIGRAIIGWLTLSFLIIGFTPNPIAEINNSDATAPAEKSEPVTADYGVDAA
;
A
#
# COMPACT_ATOMS: atom_id res chain seq x y z
N ALA A 1 11.55 -8.80 -12.23
CA ALA A 1 12.83 -9.20 -11.59
C ALA A 1 12.81 -8.97 -10.07
N GLY A 2 12.42 -7.78 -9.59
CA GLY A 2 12.36 -7.48 -8.14
C GLY A 2 11.51 -8.45 -7.31
N LEU A 3 10.30 -8.79 -7.78
CA LEU A 3 9.38 -9.69 -7.06
C LEU A 3 9.94 -11.07 -6.72
N VAL A 4 10.82 -11.60 -7.56
CA VAL A 4 11.40 -12.96 -7.36
C VAL A 4 12.24 -13.01 -6.10
N VAL A 5 12.89 -11.91 -5.72
CA VAL A 5 13.68 -11.80 -4.49
C VAL A 5 12.84 -11.23 -3.36
N THR A 6 12.03 -10.22 -3.66
CA THR A 6 11.17 -9.54 -2.69
C THR A 6 10.20 -10.49 -2.00
N ILE A 7 9.52 -11.39 -2.74
CA ILE A 7 8.51 -12.27 -2.14
C ILE A 7 9.13 -13.24 -1.13
N PRO A 8 10.20 -13.99 -1.44
CA PRO A 8 10.85 -14.85 -0.44
C PRO A 8 11.33 -14.09 0.80
N VAL A 9 11.95 -12.91 0.61
CA VAL A 9 12.43 -12.08 1.73
C VAL A 9 11.26 -11.63 2.61
N LEU A 10 10.17 -11.17 1.98
CA LEU A 10 8.96 -10.79 2.69
C LEU A 10 8.37 -11.96 3.48
N LEU A 11 8.20 -13.12 2.85
CA LEU A 11 7.63 -14.30 3.51
C LEU A 11 8.48 -14.79 4.68
N LEU A 12 9.81 -14.83 4.51
CA LEU A 12 10.73 -15.19 5.60
C LEU A 12 10.70 -14.17 6.73
N GLY A 13 10.57 -12.89 6.40
CA GLY A 13 10.44 -11.81 7.39
C GLY A 13 9.13 -11.87 8.16
N ILE A 14 8.01 -12.10 7.46
CA ILE A 14 6.69 -12.31 8.06
C ILE A 14 6.73 -13.54 8.96
N TYR A 15 7.27 -14.67 8.50
CA TYR A 15 7.38 -15.90 9.30
C TYR A 15 8.13 -15.71 10.63
N GLN A 16 9.05 -14.75 10.71
CA GLN A 16 9.79 -14.42 11.94
C GLN A 16 9.13 -13.31 12.76
N SER A 17 8.05 -12.71 12.24
CA SER A 17 7.32 -11.63 12.90
C SER A 17 6.24 -12.21 13.83
N HIS A 18 5.73 -11.40 14.75
CA HIS A 18 4.78 -11.88 15.75
C HIS A 18 3.78 -10.79 16.15
N TYR A 19 2.68 -11.21 16.76
CA TYR A 19 1.71 -10.30 17.35
C TYR A 19 2.17 -9.84 18.73
N GLU A 20 2.11 -8.55 18.99
CA GLU A 20 2.32 -7.97 20.32
C GLU A 20 1.08 -7.19 20.76
N THR A 21 0.85 -7.12 22.07
CA THR A 21 -0.22 -6.28 22.63
C THR A 21 0.13 -4.82 22.42
N VAL A 22 -0.79 -4.06 21.84
CA VAL A 22 -0.63 -2.63 21.60
C VAL A 22 -0.39 -1.95 22.94
N THR A 23 0.85 -1.57 23.20
CA THR A 23 1.20 -0.75 24.34
C THR A 23 1.12 0.69 23.86
N SER A 24 0.34 1.53 24.53
CA SER A 24 0.16 2.94 24.17
C SER A 24 1.51 3.65 24.11
N GLY A 25 2.06 3.78 22.91
CA GLY A 25 3.32 4.43 22.61
C GLY A 25 3.26 4.94 21.18
N GLY A 26 3.37 6.25 21.01
CA GLY A 26 3.45 6.86 19.69
C GLY A 26 4.58 6.23 18.86
N GLY A 27 4.31 6.01 17.58
CA GLY A 27 5.21 5.30 16.67
C GLY A 27 4.83 5.50 15.21
N LEU A 28 5.72 5.07 14.33
CA LEU A 28 5.46 4.99 12.90
C LEU A 28 4.87 3.62 12.59
N GLU A 29 3.68 3.60 12.01
CA GLU A 29 3.04 2.39 11.50
C GLU A 29 3.24 2.31 9.99
N PHE A 30 3.59 1.12 9.51
CA PHE A 30 3.74 0.88 8.08
C PHE A 30 2.41 0.43 7.50
N GLY A 31 1.99 1.05 6.41
CA GLY A 31 0.75 0.66 5.74
C GLY A 31 0.85 -0.76 5.18
N GLU A 32 -0.22 -1.53 5.30
CA GLU A 32 -0.26 -2.92 4.89
C GLU A 32 -0.86 -3.07 3.48
N PRO A 33 -0.06 -3.31 2.42
CA PRO A 33 -0.62 -3.65 1.11
C PRO A 33 -1.39 -4.97 1.19
N LEU A 34 -2.30 -5.23 0.26
CA LEU A 34 -3.10 -6.47 0.22
C LEU A 34 -2.21 -7.72 0.26
N LEU A 35 -1.06 -7.69 -0.43
CA LEU A 35 -0.07 -8.76 -0.37
C LEU A 35 0.38 -9.07 1.06
N LEU A 36 0.67 -8.04 1.84
CA LEU A 36 1.14 -8.17 3.21
C LEU A 36 0.02 -8.72 4.10
N GLN A 37 -1.19 -8.16 3.99
CA GLN A 37 -2.36 -8.61 4.75
C GLN A 37 -2.64 -10.09 4.52
N TRP A 38 -2.63 -10.53 3.25
CA TRP A 38 -2.84 -11.95 2.92
C TRP A 38 -1.71 -12.83 3.44
N ALA A 39 -0.45 -12.40 3.30
CA ALA A 39 0.69 -13.18 3.78
C ALA A 39 0.70 -13.31 5.31
N ILE A 40 0.37 -12.25 6.05
CA ILE A 40 0.22 -12.29 7.51
C ILE A 40 -0.90 -13.25 7.88
N HIS A 41 -2.09 -13.09 7.29
CA HIS A 41 -3.25 -13.92 7.58
C HIS A 41 -3.00 -15.40 7.27
N TRP A 42 -2.31 -15.72 6.18
CA TRP A 42 -2.00 -17.11 5.81
C TRP A 42 -0.97 -17.77 6.72
N ILE A 43 0.00 -17.01 7.25
CA ILE A 43 1.09 -17.58 8.05
C ILE A 43 0.74 -17.59 9.56
N HIS A 44 0.15 -16.53 10.08
CA HIS A 44 -0.11 -16.36 11.53
C HIS A 44 -1.59 -16.45 11.90
N GLY A 45 -2.50 -16.40 10.93
CA GLY A 45 -3.93 -16.28 11.19
C GLY A 45 -4.34 -14.84 11.55
N PRO A 46 -5.60 -14.63 11.96
CA PRO A 46 -6.08 -13.32 12.40
C PRO A 46 -5.52 -12.96 13.79
N GLY A 47 -5.06 -11.72 13.95
CA GLY A 47 -4.67 -11.18 15.26
C GLY A 47 -5.87 -11.05 16.21
N LEU A 48 -5.60 -11.13 17.51
CA LEU A 48 -6.63 -10.89 18.54
C LEU A 48 -6.91 -9.38 18.70
N PRO A 49 -8.10 -8.99 19.18
CA PRO A 49 -8.39 -7.60 19.49
C PRO A 49 -7.33 -7.01 20.45
N GLY A 50 -6.79 -5.84 20.11
CA GLY A 50 -5.75 -5.18 20.91
C GLY A 50 -4.32 -5.67 20.65
N GLN A 51 -4.11 -6.51 19.63
CA GLN A 51 -2.77 -6.86 19.14
C GLN A 51 -2.44 -6.12 17.85
N SER A 52 -1.18 -5.72 17.69
CA SER A 52 -0.62 -5.26 16.42
C SER A 52 0.45 -6.24 15.94
N PHE A 53 0.60 -6.32 14.62
CA PHE A 53 1.60 -7.20 14.01
C PHE A 53 2.95 -6.48 13.96
N MET A 54 3.94 -7.02 14.67
CA MET A 54 5.28 -6.44 14.73
C MET A 54 6.16 -7.06 13.66
N ILE A 55 6.37 -6.30 12.58
CA ILE A 55 7.19 -6.75 11.45
C ILE A 55 8.69 -6.68 11.81
N THR A 56 9.42 -7.77 11.52
CA THR A 56 10.89 -7.79 11.68
C THR A 56 11.58 -6.87 10.66
N SER A 57 12.86 -6.52 10.90
CA SER A 57 13.66 -5.75 9.93
C SER A 57 13.79 -6.45 8.57
N LEU A 58 13.80 -7.79 8.56
CA LEU A 58 13.78 -8.57 7.32
C LEU A 58 12.43 -8.44 6.60
N GLY A 59 11.33 -8.52 7.35
CA GLY A 59 9.98 -8.31 6.80
C GLY A 59 9.82 -6.90 6.25
N LEU A 60 10.33 -5.90 6.95
CA LEU A 60 10.34 -4.52 6.49
C LEU A 60 11.15 -4.36 5.19
N ALA A 61 12.30 -5.02 5.05
CA ALA A 61 13.07 -5.02 3.80
C ALA A 61 12.27 -5.63 2.63
N GLY A 62 11.55 -6.73 2.90
CA GLY A 62 10.61 -7.32 1.94
C GLY A 62 9.49 -6.35 1.57
N TRP A 63 8.89 -5.68 2.56
CA TRP A 63 7.84 -4.69 2.35
C TRP A 63 8.31 -3.51 1.51
N VAL A 64 9.52 -2.99 1.77
CA VAL A 64 10.13 -1.93 0.95
C VAL A 64 10.30 -2.40 -0.49
N GLY A 65 10.70 -3.66 -0.70
CA GLY A 65 10.79 -4.23 -2.05
C GLY A 65 9.44 -4.29 -2.78
N VAL A 66 8.36 -4.65 -2.07
CA VAL A 66 6.99 -4.64 -2.61
C VAL A 66 6.59 -3.23 -2.97
N PHE A 67 6.82 -2.29 -2.06
CA PHE A 67 6.52 -0.88 -2.23
C PHE A 67 7.23 -0.30 -3.46
N ILE A 68 8.56 -0.45 -3.55
CA ILE A 68 9.35 0.04 -4.70
C ILE A 68 8.87 -0.61 -6.00
N THR A 69 8.55 -1.91 -5.99
CA THR A 69 8.04 -2.58 -7.17
C THR A 69 6.69 -2.03 -7.61
N ALA A 70 5.76 -1.85 -6.67
CA ALA A 70 4.45 -1.26 -6.96
C ALA A 70 4.60 0.18 -7.47
N MET A 71 5.49 0.96 -6.87
CA MET A 71 5.80 2.32 -7.32
C MET A 71 6.31 2.36 -8.76
N ASN A 72 7.23 1.47 -9.13
CA ASN A 72 7.75 1.36 -10.49
C ASN A 72 6.70 0.91 -11.50
N LEU A 73 5.61 0.28 -11.06
CA LEU A 73 4.52 -0.16 -11.91
C LEU A 73 3.39 0.85 -12.03
N LEU A 74 3.52 2.04 -11.43
CA LEU A 74 2.58 3.13 -11.70
C LEU A 74 2.60 3.48 -13.20
N PRO A 75 1.42 3.69 -13.81
CA PRO A 75 1.30 3.94 -15.25
C PRO A 75 1.63 5.39 -15.60
N VAL A 76 2.85 5.86 -15.27
CA VAL A 76 3.21 7.27 -15.35
C VAL A 76 4.67 7.48 -15.78
N GLY A 77 4.90 8.41 -16.72
CA GLY A 77 6.23 8.89 -17.09
C GLY A 77 7.19 7.80 -17.58
N GLN A 78 8.40 7.79 -17.03
CA GLN A 78 9.47 6.84 -17.34
C GLN A 78 9.45 5.57 -16.46
N LEU A 79 8.49 5.46 -15.54
CA LEU A 79 8.36 4.25 -14.73
C LEU A 79 8.04 3.05 -15.63
N ASP A 80 8.46 1.86 -15.22
CA ASP A 80 8.24 0.61 -15.97
C ASP A 80 6.74 0.42 -16.29
N GLY A 81 5.84 0.77 -15.37
CA GLY A 81 4.40 0.73 -15.58
C GLY A 81 3.90 1.67 -16.68
N GLY A 82 4.53 2.84 -16.83
CA GLY A 82 4.24 3.78 -17.92
C GLY A 82 4.63 3.20 -19.29
N HIS A 83 5.80 2.57 -19.38
CA HIS A 83 6.26 1.87 -20.58
C HIS A 83 5.34 0.68 -20.92
N ILE A 84 5.10 -0.20 -19.94
CA ILE A 84 4.23 -1.37 -20.11
C ILE A 84 2.84 -0.93 -20.58
N LEU A 85 2.23 0.06 -19.91
CA LEU A 85 0.91 0.54 -20.32
C LEU A 85 0.93 1.16 -21.72
N TYR A 86 1.97 1.92 -22.07
CA TYR A 86 2.12 2.47 -23.42
C TYR A 86 2.18 1.37 -24.49
N THR A 87 2.91 0.28 -24.24
CA THR A 87 2.96 -0.86 -25.18
C THR A 87 1.61 -1.57 -25.33
N LEU A 88 0.72 -1.49 -24.34
CA LEU A 88 -0.58 -2.16 -24.34
C LEU A 88 -1.68 -1.32 -25.00
N ILE A 89 -1.72 -0.01 -24.73
CA ILE A 89 -2.82 0.87 -25.15
C ILE A 89 -2.36 2.12 -25.93
N GLY A 90 -1.08 2.21 -26.26
CA GLY A 90 -0.47 3.29 -27.02
C GLY A 90 -0.66 4.66 -26.36
N ARG A 91 -1.02 5.66 -27.18
CA ARG A 91 -1.17 7.06 -26.76
C ARG A 91 -2.17 7.29 -25.63
N LYS A 92 -3.14 6.38 -25.43
CA LYS A 92 -4.10 6.45 -24.31
C LYS A 92 -3.41 6.36 -22.94
N ALA A 93 -2.23 5.75 -22.86
CA ALA A 93 -1.44 5.68 -21.64
C ALA A 93 -1.05 7.07 -21.11
N HIS A 94 -0.90 8.08 -21.98
CA HIS A 94 -0.64 9.45 -21.52
C HIS A 94 -1.82 10.03 -20.74
N THR A 95 -3.05 9.79 -21.20
CA THR A 95 -4.25 10.22 -20.47
C THR A 95 -4.32 9.54 -19.10
N VAL A 96 -4.02 8.23 -19.04
CA VAL A 96 -3.96 7.49 -17.76
C VAL A 96 -2.89 8.08 -16.83
N ALA A 97 -1.71 8.40 -17.36
CA ALA A 97 -0.62 9.02 -16.60
C ALA A 97 -1.06 10.35 -15.97
N TYR A 98 -1.70 11.24 -16.74
CA TYR A 98 -2.21 12.50 -16.22
C TYR A 98 -3.28 12.30 -15.15
N LEU A 99 -4.18 11.33 -15.33
CA LEU A 99 -5.21 11.00 -14.33
C LEU A 99 -4.61 10.48 -13.03
N VAL A 100 -3.61 9.60 -13.09
CA VAL A 100 -2.95 9.07 -11.90
C VAL A 100 -2.19 10.16 -11.14
N ILE A 101 -1.49 11.05 -11.84
CA ILE A 101 -0.84 12.21 -11.19
C ILE A 101 -1.88 13.12 -10.53
N ALA A 102 -2.96 13.45 -11.24
CA ALA A 102 -4.02 14.30 -10.71
C ALA A 102 -4.69 13.68 -9.48
N ALA A 103 -4.98 12.37 -9.52
CA ALA A 103 -5.53 11.61 -8.40
C ALA A 103 -4.57 11.58 -7.21
N GLY A 104 -3.27 11.31 -7.44
CA GLY A 104 -2.25 11.32 -6.40
C GLY A 104 -2.11 12.69 -5.73
N LEU A 105 -2.08 13.77 -6.53
CA LEU A 105 -2.04 15.14 -6.03
C LEU A 105 -3.29 15.49 -5.23
N ALA A 106 -4.49 15.16 -5.74
CA ALA A 106 -5.74 15.38 -5.04
C ALA A 106 -5.77 14.64 -3.70
N MET A 107 -5.35 13.37 -3.68
CA MET A 107 -5.26 12.57 -2.46
C MET A 107 -4.30 13.19 -1.43
N MET A 108 -3.12 13.66 -1.86
CA MET A 108 -2.16 14.34 -0.98
C MET A 108 -2.75 15.61 -0.35
N LEU A 109 -3.46 16.42 -1.14
CA LEU A 109 -4.09 17.66 -0.67
C LEU A 109 -5.25 17.39 0.30
N ILE A 110 -6.11 16.42 -0.02
CA ILE A 110 -7.27 16.04 0.82
C ILE A 110 -6.81 15.47 2.16
N GLN A 111 -5.83 14.57 2.13
CA GLN A 111 -5.33 13.92 3.35
C GLN A 111 -4.24 14.73 4.07
N LYS A 112 -3.84 15.89 3.52
CA LYS A 112 -2.74 16.73 4.03
C LYS A 112 -1.44 15.96 4.29
N THR A 113 -1.19 14.94 3.46
CA THR A 113 0.01 14.12 3.52
C THR A 113 0.90 14.40 2.32
N TYR A 114 2.22 14.42 2.55
CA TYR A 114 3.21 14.72 1.52
C TYR A 114 4.09 13.51 1.20
N THR A 115 3.66 12.30 1.57
CA THR A 115 4.45 11.06 1.42
C THR A 115 4.95 10.82 -0.01
N PHE A 116 4.14 11.12 -1.03
CA PHE A 116 4.53 10.97 -2.44
C PHE A 116 5.12 12.23 -3.09
N SER A 117 5.39 13.29 -2.32
CA SER A 117 5.94 14.54 -2.85
C SER A 117 7.30 14.35 -3.54
N LEU A 118 8.17 13.52 -2.96
CA LEU A 118 9.47 13.17 -3.54
C LEU A 118 9.31 12.48 -4.90
N LEU A 119 8.38 11.52 -4.99
CA LEU A 119 8.07 10.83 -6.25
C LEU A 119 7.54 11.82 -7.29
N LEU A 120 6.58 12.66 -6.92
CA LEU A 120 6.03 13.67 -7.83
C LEU A 120 7.13 14.61 -8.33
N MET A 121 8.01 15.08 -7.44
CA MET A 121 9.14 15.93 -7.80
C MET A 121 10.07 15.22 -8.81
N LEU A 122 10.47 13.97 -8.54
CA LEU A 122 11.33 13.20 -9.43
C LEU A 122 10.68 12.96 -10.80
N LEU A 123 9.38 12.71 -10.81
CA LEU A 123 8.61 12.50 -12.03
C LEU A 123 8.52 13.79 -12.88
N MET A 124 8.41 14.96 -12.24
CA MET A 124 8.46 16.26 -12.92
C MET A 124 9.84 16.53 -13.53
N LEU A 125 10.92 16.10 -12.86
CA LEU A 125 12.30 16.24 -13.37
C LEU A 125 12.61 15.29 -14.54
N THR A 126 12.14 14.04 -14.47
CA THR A 126 12.41 13.00 -15.49
C THR A 126 11.46 13.08 -16.69
N GLY A 127 10.31 13.73 -16.53
CA GLY A 127 9.34 13.97 -17.58
C GLY A 127 8.16 13.00 -17.56
N LEU A 128 6.97 13.55 -17.82
CA LEU A 128 5.68 12.84 -17.72
C LEU A 128 5.32 12.01 -18.95
N ARG A 129 6.06 12.16 -20.06
CA ARG A 129 5.76 11.51 -21.34
C ARG A 129 6.79 10.44 -21.64
N HIS A 130 6.30 9.22 -21.87
CA HIS A 130 7.10 8.16 -22.44
C HIS A 130 7.35 8.46 -23.94
N PRO A 131 8.58 8.29 -24.45
CA PRO A 131 8.86 8.42 -25.87
C PRO A 131 8.12 7.35 -26.69
N PRO A 132 7.69 7.64 -27.92
CA PRO A 132 7.09 6.64 -28.80
C PRO A 132 8.07 5.49 -29.06
N THR A 133 7.54 4.27 -29.24
CA THR A 133 8.39 3.11 -29.55
C THR A 133 8.81 3.13 -31.02
N ALA A 134 9.91 2.46 -31.35
CA ALA A 134 10.48 2.46 -32.70
C ALA A 134 9.50 1.93 -33.78
N ASN A 135 8.52 1.10 -33.40
CA ASN A 135 7.46 0.56 -34.26
C ASN A 135 6.11 0.54 -33.53
N ASP A 136 5.52 1.70 -33.26
CA ASP A 136 4.16 1.83 -32.69
C ASP A 136 3.05 1.17 -33.54
N HIS A 137 3.38 0.72 -34.76
CA HIS A 137 2.46 0.09 -35.71
C HIS A 137 2.44 -1.45 -35.65
N GLU A 138 3.39 -2.08 -34.94
CA GLU A 138 3.37 -3.53 -34.76
C GLU A 138 2.53 -3.92 -33.53
N PRO A 139 1.49 -4.76 -33.70
CA PRO A 139 0.68 -5.21 -32.58
C PRO A 139 1.52 -6.11 -31.66
N LEU A 140 1.38 -5.89 -30.35
CA LEU A 140 2.01 -6.72 -29.34
C LEU A 140 1.46 -8.15 -29.45
N GLY A 141 2.35 -9.15 -29.50
CA GLY A 141 1.92 -10.56 -29.46
C GLY A 141 1.13 -10.88 -28.19
N ILE A 142 0.11 -11.73 -28.31
CA ILE A 142 -0.85 -12.06 -27.23
C ILE A 142 -0.16 -12.43 -25.92
N GLY A 143 0.90 -13.25 -25.96
CA GLY A 143 1.64 -13.64 -24.77
C GLY A 143 2.28 -12.47 -24.02
N ARG A 144 2.82 -11.48 -24.75
CA ARG A 144 3.41 -10.28 -24.15
C ARG A 144 2.34 -9.37 -23.56
N ALA A 145 1.18 -9.29 -24.21
CA ALA A 145 0.06 -8.53 -23.68
C ALA A 145 -0.45 -9.10 -22.35
N ILE A 146 -0.59 -10.43 -22.25
CA ILE A 146 -0.99 -11.10 -21.00
C ILE A 146 0.03 -10.81 -19.88
N ILE A 147 1.34 -10.95 -20.16
CA ILE A 147 2.39 -10.67 -19.17
C ILE A 147 2.36 -9.20 -18.75
N GLY A 148 2.15 -8.26 -19.68
CA GLY A 148 2.04 -6.84 -19.38
C GLY A 148 0.88 -6.52 -18.43
N TRP A 149 -0.32 -7.05 -18.72
CA TRP A 149 -1.48 -6.87 -17.86
C TRP A 149 -1.32 -7.55 -16.50
N LEU A 150 -0.75 -8.75 -16.45
CA LEU A 150 -0.43 -9.45 -15.21
C LEU A 150 0.54 -8.62 -14.36
N THR A 151 1.55 -8.04 -14.99
CA THR A 151 2.54 -7.21 -14.31
C THR A 151 1.88 -5.94 -13.75
N LEU A 152 1.04 -5.26 -14.54
CA LEU A 152 0.27 -4.10 -14.06
C LEU A 152 -0.72 -4.45 -12.94
N SER A 153 -1.31 -5.66 -12.96
CA SER A 153 -2.24 -6.09 -11.91
C SER A 153 -1.58 -6.18 -10.52
N PHE A 154 -0.26 -6.37 -10.47
CA PHE A 154 0.49 -6.34 -9.21
C PHE A 154 0.34 -5.00 -8.48
N LEU A 155 0.13 -3.89 -9.20
CA LEU A 155 -0.10 -2.59 -8.59
C LEU A 155 -1.29 -2.63 -7.61
N ILE A 156 -2.36 -3.36 -7.93
CA ILE A 156 -3.54 -3.46 -7.05
C ILE A 156 -3.18 -4.17 -5.73
N ILE A 157 -2.28 -5.13 -5.80
CA ILE A 157 -1.97 -6.04 -4.69
C ILE A 157 -0.82 -5.49 -3.82
N GLY A 158 0.14 -4.81 -4.44
CA GLY A 158 1.36 -4.33 -3.79
C GLY A 158 1.37 -2.83 -3.47
N PHE A 159 0.44 -2.03 -4.01
CA PHE A 159 0.43 -0.59 -3.74
C PHE A 159 -0.14 -0.29 -2.36
N THR A 160 0.57 0.57 -1.63
CA THR A 160 0.16 1.03 -0.29
C THR A 160 -0.15 2.53 -0.35
N PRO A 161 -1.43 2.93 -0.34
CA PRO A 161 -1.80 4.35 -0.49
C PRO A 161 -1.31 5.23 0.66
N ASN A 162 -1.22 4.68 1.88
CA ASN A 162 -0.63 5.36 3.03
C ASN A 162 0.49 4.48 3.59
N PRO A 163 1.72 4.56 3.06
CA PRO A 163 2.77 3.62 3.39
C PRO A 163 3.38 3.86 4.77
N ILE A 164 3.26 5.08 5.31
CA ILE A 164 3.78 5.45 6.64
C ILE A 164 2.71 6.33 7.29
N ALA A 165 2.17 5.87 8.42
CA ALA A 165 1.26 6.62 9.27
C ALA A 165 1.96 6.96 10.60
N GLU A 166 1.75 8.17 11.09
CA GLU A 166 2.22 8.58 12.41
C GLU A 166 1.07 8.39 13.41
N ILE A 167 1.28 7.53 14.41
CA ILE A 167 0.32 7.35 15.50
C ILE A 167 0.52 8.49 16.49
N ASN A 168 -0.34 9.50 16.43
CA ASN A 168 -0.33 10.62 17.37
C ASN A 168 -1.05 10.25 18.67
N ASN A 169 -0.43 10.58 19.82
CA ASN A 169 -0.97 10.30 21.16
C ASN A 169 -2.35 10.96 21.43
N SER A 170 -2.84 11.85 20.57
CA SER A 170 -4.18 12.44 20.67
C SER A 170 -5.31 11.42 20.48
N ASP A 171 -5.08 10.32 19.77
CA ASP A 171 -6.09 9.29 19.54
C ASP A 171 -6.19 8.30 20.72
N ALA A 172 -5.17 8.28 21.60
CA ALA A 172 -5.18 7.52 22.86
C ALA A 172 -5.96 8.24 23.98
N THR A 173 -6.53 9.43 23.71
CA THR A 173 -7.28 10.23 24.69
C THR A 173 -8.79 10.26 24.42
N ALA A 174 -9.34 9.25 23.74
CA ALA A 174 -10.74 8.91 23.98
C ALA A 174 -10.79 8.15 25.31
N PRO A 175 -11.20 8.77 26.44
CA PRO A 175 -11.43 7.99 27.65
C PRO A 175 -12.43 6.91 27.28
N ALA A 176 -12.12 5.66 27.67
CA ALA A 176 -13.11 4.60 27.74
C ALA A 176 -14.38 5.22 28.33
N GLU A 177 -15.41 5.31 27.50
CA GLU A 177 -16.75 5.68 27.93
C GLU A 177 -17.02 4.81 29.15
N LYS A 178 -17.10 5.45 30.32
CA LYS A 178 -17.46 4.78 31.56
C LYS A 178 -18.76 4.04 31.25
N SER A 179 -18.68 2.72 31.13
CA SER A 179 -19.83 1.87 31.34
C SER A 179 -20.23 2.11 32.79
N GLU A 180 -21.14 3.06 33.01
CA GLU A 180 -21.80 3.23 34.29
C GLU A 180 -22.35 1.85 34.68
N PRO A 181 -22.10 1.36 35.90
CA PRO A 181 -22.77 0.16 36.34
C PRO A 181 -24.26 0.48 36.37
N VAL A 182 -25.05 -0.21 35.53
CA VAL A 182 -26.50 -0.26 35.65
C VAL A 182 -26.80 -0.66 37.09
N THR A 183 -27.14 0.32 37.93
CA THR A 183 -27.69 0.07 39.25
C THR A 183 -29.01 -0.61 39.01
N ALA A 184 -29.04 -1.94 39.19
CA ALA A 184 -30.27 -2.69 39.26
C ALA A 184 -31.03 -2.21 40.50
N ASP A 185 -31.93 -1.26 40.29
CA ASP A 185 -32.95 -0.85 41.23
C ASP A 185 -33.92 -2.02 41.42
N TYR A 186 -33.57 -2.94 42.33
CA TYR A 186 -34.53 -3.87 42.90
C TYR A 186 -35.24 -3.17 44.06
N GLY A 187 -36.09 -2.20 43.71
CA GLY A 187 -37.15 -1.70 44.56
C GLY A 187 -38.11 -2.84 44.88
N VAL A 188 -37.91 -3.48 46.03
CA VAL A 188 -38.90 -4.37 46.64
C VAL A 188 -39.92 -3.49 47.33
N ASP A 189 -40.97 -3.14 46.60
CA ASP A 189 -42.26 -2.72 47.17
C ASP A 189 -43.33 -3.69 46.68
N ALA A 190 -43.82 -4.56 47.57
CA ALA A 190 -45.25 -4.91 47.65
C ALA A 190 -45.52 -5.96 48.74
N ALA A 191 -46.28 -5.49 49.75
CA ALA A 191 -47.31 -6.18 50.56
C ALA A 191 -46.87 -7.18 51.63
#